data_AF-A0A9Q3DFG4-F1
#
_entry.id   AF-A0A9Q3DFG4-F1
#
_cell.length_a   1.000
_cell.length_b   1.000
_cell.length_c   1.000
_cell.angle_alpha   90.00
_cell.angle_beta   90.00
_cell.angle_gamma   90.00
#
_symmetry.space_group_name_H-M   'P 1'
#
loop_
_entity.id
_entity.type
_entity.pdbx_description
1 polymer ?
#
loop_
_entity_poly.entity_id
_entity_poly.type
_entity_poly.pdbx_seq_one_letter_code
_entity_poly.pdbx_strand_id
1 'polypeptide(L)'
;MLEKGWNSRLPYDTLKKGLVDINPRASSFKLILDKERHHANRCMKDSFKYEKESWDKSHKPPEFKIRDLVLVSTLNFNDIKGPKKLKYSFAGPFMIKALHGPNAVQVELTGEFMNKHPAFPVSMIKAYSSHEKNYFH
;
A
#
# COMPACT_ATOMS: atom_id res chain seq x y z
N MET A 1 -13.55 6.13 -11.24
CA MET A 1 -12.27 6.83 -11.52
C MET A 1 -12.01 7.77 -10.36
N LEU A 2 -10.91 7.56 -9.62
CA LEU A 2 -10.66 8.19 -8.33
C LEU A 2 -9.73 9.39 -8.54
N GLU A 3 -10.25 10.62 -8.53
CA GLU A 3 -9.41 11.83 -8.40
C GLU A 3 -8.88 11.92 -6.96
N LYS A 4 -7.95 11.04 -6.58
CA LYS A 4 -7.22 11.13 -5.31
C LYS A 4 -6.03 12.06 -5.48
N GLY A 5 -6.31 13.35 -5.42
CA GLY A 5 -5.31 14.40 -5.28
C GLY A 5 -6.01 15.69 -4.93
N TRP A 6 -5.67 16.29 -3.78
CA TRP A 6 -6.05 17.67 -3.51
C TRP A 6 -5.45 18.53 -4.63
N ASN A 7 -6.29 18.95 -5.58
CA ASN A 7 -5.93 20.00 -6.53
C ASN A 7 -5.92 21.31 -5.73
N SER A 8 -4.83 21.55 -5.00
CA SER A 8 -4.62 22.77 -4.24
C SER A 8 -4.57 23.94 -5.22
N ARG A 9 -5.73 24.54 -5.47
CA ARG A 9 -5.80 25.87 -6.05
C ARG A 9 -5.20 26.78 -4.99
N LEU A 10 -3.95 27.17 -5.18
CA LEU A 10 -3.29 28.06 -4.25
C LEU A 10 -4.14 29.35 -4.15
N PRO A 11 -4.28 29.96 -2.97
CA PRO A 11 -4.98 31.25 -2.83
C PRO A 11 -4.46 32.29 -3.85
N TYR A 12 -3.18 32.21 -4.21
CA TYR A 12 -2.59 32.99 -5.29
C TYR A 12 -3.32 32.87 -6.65
N ASP A 13 -3.72 31.66 -7.04
CA ASP A 13 -4.37 31.38 -8.33
C ASP A 13 -5.80 31.97 -8.39
N THR A 14 -6.41 32.26 -7.24
CA THR A 14 -7.73 32.91 -7.14
C THR A 14 -7.63 34.42 -6.99
N LEU A 15 -6.67 34.91 -6.20
CA LEU A 15 -6.48 36.33 -5.92
C LEU A 15 -5.96 37.13 -7.12
N LYS A 16 -5.24 36.51 -8.07
CA LYS A 16 -4.62 37.23 -9.21
C LYS A 16 -5.51 37.38 -10.45
N LYS A 17 -6.76 36.86 -10.45
CA LYS A 17 -7.71 37.05 -11.55
C LYS A 17 -8.17 38.52 -11.61
N GLY A 18 -7.40 39.38 -12.29
CA GLY A 18 -7.78 40.76 -12.58
C GLY A 18 -6.79 41.84 -12.14
N LEU A 19 -5.62 41.50 -11.57
CA LEU A 19 -4.60 42.50 -11.26
C LEU A 19 -3.70 42.79 -12.47
N VAL A 20 -3.52 44.08 -12.76
CA VAL A 20 -2.55 44.59 -13.74
C VAL A 20 -1.14 44.51 -13.12
N ASP A 21 -0.16 43.99 -13.84
CA ASP A 21 1.24 43.94 -13.38
C ASP A 21 1.85 45.36 -13.46
N ILE A 22 2.04 46.00 -12.30
CA ILE A 22 2.45 47.42 -12.19
C ILE A 22 3.98 47.57 -12.33
N ASN A 23 4.78 46.53 -12.08
CA ASN A 23 6.25 46.62 -12.03
C ASN A 23 6.94 45.62 -12.96
N PRO A 24 7.83 46.06 -13.88
CA PRO A 24 8.54 45.18 -14.81
C PRO A 24 9.42 44.12 -14.13
N ARG A 25 9.95 44.37 -12.92
CA ARG A 25 10.70 43.36 -12.15
C ARG A 25 9.81 42.29 -11.51
N ALA A 26 8.54 42.61 -11.22
CA ALA A 26 7.59 41.62 -10.73
C ALA A 26 7.23 40.62 -11.86
N SER A 27 7.15 41.11 -13.10
CA SER A 27 6.93 40.28 -14.28
C SER A 27 8.06 39.28 -14.52
N SER A 28 9.32 39.71 -14.42
CA SER A 28 10.47 38.79 -14.57
C SER A 28 10.54 37.76 -13.45
N PHE A 29 10.28 38.16 -12.20
CA PHE A 29 10.23 37.24 -11.06
C PHE A 29 9.09 36.20 -11.19
N LYS A 30 7.91 36.63 -11.67
CA LYS A 30 6.78 35.73 -11.95
C LYS A 30 7.17 34.66 -12.96
N LEU A 31 7.83 35.04 -14.06
CA LEU A 31 8.28 34.08 -15.09
C LEU A 31 9.22 33.02 -14.50
N ILE A 32 10.14 33.43 -13.62
CA ILE A 32 11.06 32.52 -12.94
C ILE A 32 10.26 31.55 -12.05
N LEU A 33 9.35 32.07 -11.22
CA LEU A 33 8.51 31.24 -10.35
C LEU A 33 7.64 30.26 -11.12
N ASP A 34 7.01 30.70 -12.21
CA ASP A 34 6.18 29.84 -13.06
C ASP A 34 7.03 28.72 -13.67
N LYS A 35 8.24 29.04 -14.15
CA LYS A 35 9.20 28.05 -14.67
C LYS A 35 9.59 27.01 -13.61
N GLU A 36 9.96 27.45 -12.41
CA GLU A 36 10.33 26.57 -11.30
C GLU A 36 9.14 25.70 -10.86
N ARG A 37 7.92 26.27 -10.80
CA ARG A 37 6.69 25.52 -10.49
C ARG A 37 6.40 24.46 -11.54
N HIS A 38 6.55 24.78 -12.82
CA HIS A 38 6.40 23.80 -13.90
C HIS A 38 7.43 22.69 -13.81
N HIS A 39 8.68 23.03 -13.48
CA HIS A 39 9.74 22.05 -13.28
C HIS A 39 9.44 21.12 -12.10
N ALA A 40 9.11 21.66 -10.93
CA ALA A 40 8.74 20.88 -9.75
C ALA A 40 7.55 19.94 -10.02
N ASN A 41 6.51 20.44 -10.70
CA ASN A 41 5.37 19.61 -11.12
C ASN A 41 5.78 18.48 -12.07
N ARG A 42 6.74 18.72 -12.97
CA ARG A 42 7.26 17.69 -13.86
C ARG A 42 8.01 16.63 -13.06
N CYS A 43 8.90 17.04 -12.16
CA CYS A 43 9.64 16.11 -11.29
C CYS A 43 8.70 15.21 -10.49
N MET A 44 7.64 15.77 -9.88
CA MET A 44 6.64 14.96 -9.18
C MET A 44 5.95 13.94 -10.08
N LYS A 45 5.53 14.36 -11.29
CA LYS A 45 4.89 13.47 -12.26
C LYS A 45 5.82 12.34 -12.70
N ASP A 46 7.08 12.67 -12.95
CA ASP A 46 8.10 11.72 -13.37
C ASP A 46 8.40 10.71 -12.24
N SER A 47 8.50 11.18 -10.99
CA SER A 47 8.64 10.32 -9.80
C SER A 47 7.47 9.35 -9.65
N PHE A 48 6.22 9.83 -9.70
CA PHE A 48 5.06 8.94 -9.59
C PHE A 48 4.97 7.93 -10.72
N LYS A 49 5.33 8.36 -11.94
CA LYS A 49 5.39 7.46 -13.10
C LYS A 49 6.44 6.37 -12.90
N TYR A 50 7.64 6.75 -12.46
CA TYR A 50 8.73 5.82 -12.19
C TYR A 50 8.37 4.81 -11.10
N GLU A 51 7.78 5.26 -9.99
CA GLU A 51 7.32 4.39 -8.90
C GLU A 51 6.28 3.39 -9.39
N LYS A 52 5.31 3.84 -10.18
CA LYS A 52 4.29 2.98 -10.77
C LYS A 52 4.90 1.92 -11.68
N GLU A 53 5.77 2.32 -12.62
CA GLU A 53 6.41 1.38 -13.56
C GLU A 53 7.28 0.35 -12.82
N SER A 54 8.00 0.77 -11.78
CA SER A 54 8.81 -0.11 -10.95
C SER A 54 7.96 -1.11 -10.14
N TRP A 55 6.84 -0.64 -9.58
CA TRP A 55 5.89 -1.50 -8.90
C TRP A 55 5.23 -2.48 -9.86
N ASP A 56 4.70 -2.02 -11.00
CA ASP A 56 4.06 -2.87 -12.01
C ASP A 56 5.03 -3.96 -12.54
N LYS A 57 6.32 -3.65 -12.65
CA LYS A 57 7.35 -4.60 -13.11
C LYS A 57 7.67 -5.70 -12.08
N SER A 58 7.70 -5.35 -10.80
CA SER A 58 8.14 -6.25 -9.72
C SER A 58 6.97 -6.96 -9.02
N HIS A 59 5.79 -6.34 -9.00
CA HIS A 59 4.64 -6.84 -8.28
C HIS A 59 3.89 -7.89 -9.09
N LYS A 60 4.08 -9.15 -8.72
CA LYS A 60 3.26 -10.27 -9.22
C LYS A 60 2.21 -10.58 -8.16
N PRO A 61 0.90 -10.42 -8.44
CA PRO A 61 -0.12 -10.79 -7.48
C PRO A 61 -0.04 -12.30 -7.25
N PRO A 62 0.09 -12.76 -5.99
CA PRO A 62 0.05 -14.18 -5.70
C PRO A 62 -1.35 -14.71 -5.98
N GLU A 63 -1.44 -15.74 -6.83
CA GLU A 63 -2.70 -16.41 -7.15
C GLU A 63 -2.97 -17.48 -6.09
N PHE A 64 -3.91 -17.19 -5.18
CA PHE A 64 -4.39 -18.14 -4.19
C PHE A 64 -5.72 -18.72 -4.63
N LYS A 65 -5.96 -20.01 -4.34
CA LYS A 65 -7.25 -20.66 -4.60
C LYS A 65 -7.98 -20.97 -3.30
N ILE A 66 -9.30 -21.07 -3.41
CA ILE A 66 -10.14 -21.53 -2.31
C ILE A 66 -9.72 -22.97 -1.97
N ARG A 67 -9.60 -23.27 -0.67
CA ARG A 67 -9.06 -24.51 -0.07
C ARG A 67 -7.54 -24.67 -0.07
N ASP A 68 -6.77 -23.72 -0.57
CA ASP A 68 -5.32 -23.76 -0.40
C ASP A 68 -4.95 -23.57 1.08
N LEU A 69 -3.87 -24.25 1.50
CA LEU A 69 -3.29 -24.09 2.82
C LEU A 69 -2.31 -22.91 2.81
N VAL A 70 -2.47 -22.03 3.77
CA VAL A 70 -1.66 -20.82 3.88
C VAL A 70 -1.25 -20.54 5.32
N LEU A 71 -0.13 -19.86 5.45
CA LEU A 71 0.36 -19.32 6.71
C LEU A 71 -0.02 -17.85 6.83
N VAL A 72 -0.45 -17.42 8.01
CA VAL A 72 -0.83 -16.04 8.31
C VAL A 72 0.23 -15.40 9.20
N SER A 73 0.65 -14.18 8.86
CA SER A 73 1.68 -13.46 9.60
C SER A 73 1.21 -13.04 11.00
N THR A 74 2.01 -13.36 12.03
CA THR A 74 1.71 -13.06 13.44
C THR A 74 2.09 -11.63 13.87
N LEU A 75 2.54 -10.78 12.93
CA LEU A 75 3.06 -9.44 13.22
C LEU A 75 2.05 -8.56 13.98
N ASN A 76 0.78 -8.63 13.60
CA ASN A 76 -0.29 -7.80 14.17
C ASN A 76 -1.08 -8.49 15.30
N PHE A 77 -0.62 -9.66 15.76
CA PHE A 77 -1.27 -10.37 16.85
C PHE A 77 -0.53 -10.06 18.15
N ASN A 78 -1.15 -9.22 18.98
CA ASN A 78 -0.59 -8.80 20.27
C ASN A 78 -0.89 -9.78 21.39
N ASP A 79 -1.95 -10.59 21.26
CA ASP A 79 -2.46 -11.45 22.33
C ASP A 79 -1.93 -12.91 22.24
N ILE A 80 -0.92 -13.16 21.40
CA ILE A 80 -0.30 -14.49 21.34
C ILE A 80 0.65 -14.65 22.53
N LYS A 81 0.53 -15.78 23.22
CA LYS A 81 1.34 -16.11 24.39
C LYS A 81 2.82 -16.27 24.01
N GLY A 82 3.71 -15.57 24.73
CA GLY A 82 5.16 -15.77 24.66
C GLY A 82 5.97 -14.49 24.35
N PRO A 83 7.30 -14.55 24.52
CA PRO A 83 8.17 -13.40 24.27
C PRO A 83 8.29 -13.11 22.77
N LYS A 84 8.18 -11.82 22.40
CA LYS A 84 8.20 -11.33 20.99
C LYS A 84 9.39 -11.82 20.16
N LYS A 85 10.52 -12.19 20.79
CA LYS A 85 11.74 -12.65 20.10
C LYS A 85 11.73 -14.15 19.77
N LEU A 86 10.95 -14.96 20.48
CA LEU A 86 10.89 -16.42 20.28
C LEU A 86 9.62 -16.86 19.53
N LYS A 87 8.70 -15.92 19.25
CA LYS A 87 7.48 -16.23 18.49
C LYS A 87 7.80 -16.45 17.01
N TYR A 88 7.15 -17.44 16.42
CA TYR A 88 7.16 -17.61 14.97
C TYR A 88 6.48 -16.43 14.29
N SER A 89 7.07 -15.93 13.20
CA SER A 89 6.54 -14.82 12.40
C SER A 89 5.25 -15.17 11.65
N PHE A 90 4.94 -16.46 11.54
CA PHE A 90 3.80 -17.01 10.84
C PHE A 90 3.13 -18.11 11.66
N ALA A 91 1.82 -18.23 11.53
CA ALA A 91 0.98 -19.24 12.19
C ALA A 91 0.09 -19.94 11.17
N GLY A 92 -0.38 -21.13 11.52
CA GLY A 92 -1.15 -22.00 10.62
C GLY A 92 -0.27 -23.09 10.03
N PRO A 93 -0.86 -24.10 9.36
CA PRO A 93 -1.59 -23.87 8.12
C PRO A 93 -3.09 -23.66 8.33
N PHE A 94 -3.63 -22.61 7.72
CA PHE A 94 -5.05 -22.32 7.67
C PHE A 94 -5.58 -22.51 6.25
N MET A 95 -6.83 -22.94 6.14
CA MET A 95 -7.48 -23.15 4.85
C MET A 95 -8.14 -21.86 4.36
N ILE A 96 -7.96 -21.53 3.08
CA ILE A 96 -8.67 -20.40 2.48
C ILE A 96 -10.15 -20.75 2.29
N LYS A 97 -11.02 -19.97 2.91
CA LYS A 97 -12.48 -20.11 2.80
C LYS A 97 -13.06 -19.30 1.63
N ALA A 98 -12.59 -18.08 1.44
CA ALA A 98 -13.07 -17.19 0.38
C ALA A 98 -11.98 -16.19 -0.04
N LEU A 99 -12.09 -15.68 -1.27
CA LEU A 99 -11.22 -14.63 -1.81
C LEU A 99 -12.02 -13.34 -1.94
N HIS A 100 -11.55 -12.27 -1.31
CA HIS A 100 -12.15 -10.94 -1.36
C HIS A 100 -11.37 -10.08 -2.36
N GLY A 101 -11.65 -10.30 -3.65
CA GLY A 101 -10.92 -9.66 -4.74
C GLY A 101 -9.45 -10.10 -4.82
N PRO A 102 -8.59 -9.31 -5.48
CA PRO A 102 -7.18 -9.69 -5.69
C PRO A 102 -6.27 -9.43 -4.48
N ASN A 103 -6.73 -8.67 -3.49
CA ASN A 103 -5.86 -8.15 -2.43
C ASN A 103 -6.13 -8.75 -1.04
N ALA A 104 -7.26 -9.44 -0.84
CA ALA A 104 -7.63 -9.96 0.47
C ALA A 104 -8.18 -11.38 0.38
N VAL A 105 -7.87 -12.17 1.40
CA VAL A 105 -8.24 -13.58 1.51
C VAL A 105 -8.86 -13.81 2.88
N GLN A 106 -9.93 -14.58 2.93
CA GLN A 106 -10.54 -15.03 4.16
C GLN A 106 -10.11 -16.47 4.45
N VAL A 107 -9.51 -16.66 5.61
CA VAL A 107 -9.04 -17.98 6.08
C VAL A 107 -9.91 -18.48 7.22
N GLU A 108 -9.92 -19.80 7.37
CA GLU A 108 -10.53 -20.46 8.52
C GLU A 108 -9.50 -20.56 9.65
N LEU A 109 -9.66 -19.69 10.66
CA LEU A 109 -8.80 -19.68 11.83
C LEU A 109 -9.30 -20.69 12.88
N THR A 110 -8.37 -21.37 13.53
CA THR A 110 -8.63 -22.39 14.56
C THR A 110 -7.81 -22.13 15.82
N GLY A 111 -8.19 -22.75 16.94
CA GLY A 111 -7.49 -22.65 18.23
C GLY A 111 -7.44 -21.22 18.79
N GLU A 112 -6.24 -20.79 19.18
CA GLU A 112 -6.00 -19.45 19.79
C GLU A 112 -6.35 -18.28 18.85
N PHE A 113 -6.53 -18.55 17.55
CA PHE A 113 -6.80 -17.54 16.52
C PHE A 113 -8.28 -17.40 16.17
N MET A 114 -9.18 -18.22 16.72
CA MET A 114 -10.62 -18.19 16.39
C MET A 114 -11.29 -16.83 16.64
N ASN A 115 -10.84 -16.11 17.67
CA ASN A 115 -11.38 -14.80 18.04
C ASN A 115 -10.83 -13.64 17.20
N LYS A 116 -9.97 -13.92 16.22
CA LYS A 116 -9.31 -12.92 15.38
C LYS A 116 -10.05 -12.75 14.06
N HIS A 117 -9.92 -11.57 13.46
CA HIS A 117 -10.58 -11.30 12.19
C HIS A 117 -10.03 -12.24 11.10
N PRO A 118 -10.89 -12.99 10.38
CA PRO A 118 -10.44 -14.04 9.48
C PRO A 118 -9.99 -13.54 8.10
N ALA A 119 -10.20 -12.27 7.76
CA ALA A 119 -9.75 -11.70 6.48
C ALA A 119 -8.40 -10.99 6.63
N PHE A 120 -7.44 -11.37 5.79
CA PHE A 120 -6.09 -10.84 5.76
C PHE A 120 -5.72 -10.37 4.35
N PRO A 121 -4.90 -9.31 4.22
CA PRO A 121 -4.35 -8.93 2.93
C PRO A 121 -3.35 -9.98 2.43
N VAL A 122 -3.24 -10.15 1.11
CA VAL A 122 -2.34 -11.13 0.47
C VAL A 122 -0.87 -10.96 0.88
N SER A 123 -0.45 -9.76 1.26
CA SER A 123 0.90 -9.47 1.75
C SER A 123 1.22 -10.07 3.12
N MET A 124 0.21 -10.40 3.90
CA MET A 124 0.35 -11.03 5.22
C MET A 124 0.17 -12.55 5.17
N ILE A 125 0.04 -13.10 3.96
CA ILE A 125 -0.22 -14.52 3.73
C ILE A 125 0.96 -15.12 2.97
N LYS A 126 1.37 -16.31 3.36
CA LYS A 126 2.39 -17.09 2.68
C LYS A 126 1.79 -18.44 2.28
N ALA A 127 2.05 -18.89 1.05
CA ALA A 127 1.65 -20.23 0.62
C ALA A 127 2.37 -21.29 1.48
N TYR A 128 1.63 -22.26 1.99
CA TYR A 128 2.20 -23.32 2.81
C TYR A 128 3.02 -24.28 1.95
N SER A 129 4.30 -24.48 2.31
CA SER A 129 5.19 -25.41 1.61
C SER A 129 5.44 -26.67 2.42
N SER A 130 5.70 -27.79 1.74
CA SER A 130 5.99 -29.08 2.40
C SER A 130 7.22 -29.04 3.32
N HIS A 131 8.15 -28.10 3.12
CA HIS A 131 9.31 -27.92 3.99
C HIS A 131 8.95 -27.33 5.36
N GLU A 132 7.78 -26.69 5.47
CA GLU A 132 7.32 -26.04 6.69
C GLU A 132 6.60 -27.02 7.64
N LYS A 133 6.37 -28.26 7.21
CA LYS A 133 5.73 -29.32 8.01
C LYS A 133 6.42 -29.55 9.36
N ASN A 134 7.75 -29.43 9.41
CA ASN A 134 8.54 -29.71 10.61
C ASN A 134 8.38 -28.64 11.72
N TYR A 135 7.83 -27.47 11.41
CA TYR A 135 7.71 -26.35 12.36
C TYR A 135 6.33 -26.24 13.03
N PHE A 136 5.33 -26.96 12.52
CA PHE A 136 3.92 -26.82 12.93
C PHE A 136 3.29 -28.17 13.31
N HIS A 137 4.02 -29.01 14.05
CA HIS A 137 3.51 -30.24 14.70
C HIS A 137 3.22 -30.03 16.18
#